data_AF-A0A1J4WF42-F1
#
_entry.id   AF-A0A1J4WF42-F1
#
_cell.length_a   1.000
_cell.length_b   1.000
_cell.length_c   1.000
_cell.angle_alpha   90.00
_cell.angle_beta   90.00
_cell.angle_gamma   90.00
#
_symmetry.space_group_name_H-M   'P 1'
#
loop_
_entity.id
_entity.type
_entity.pdbx_description
1 polymer ?
#
loop_
_entity_poly.entity_id
_entity_poly.type
_entity_poly.pdbx_seq_one_letter_code
_entity_poly.pdbx_strand_id
1 'polypeptide(L)'
;MPNLPLDEAKVIIKTMNKNLLWLILGLLVFPLVCRANVAMGFLINYLPVFFLSALLGICVIEAWNIEKYLHLTKTTAFLVALVLNLITSTIGIGTTKIINIDPLGTAYLGVFVLSFLIESLLLKIFSKNYSWKSLFKTGLIMNFESYIFLFAFFMSDMFALTPIIAVFIFYHMFKLLIPQNKFKKNIFILLSIILAANLYFFIIYQMPKPGNKPKDFRIISVIAQSRTIMSYISANNEDYSQFSCFYLDMEPLCSEIKKNYKDGNDNVPIIARSADFKEACIYSPLNGAKKSNPPDKWYCADSIGHSGYTSTSPDSVKYCIEGKSAVCPPLEM
;
A
#
# COMPACT_ATOMS: atom_id res chain seq x y z
N MET A 1 -9.23 -8.58 -51.38
CA MET A 1 -8.46 -8.09 -50.22
C MET A 1 -7.11 -7.62 -50.75
N PRO A 2 -6.73 -6.34 -50.60
CA PRO A 2 -5.43 -5.89 -51.06
C PRO A 2 -4.35 -6.51 -50.15
N ASN A 3 -3.32 -7.08 -50.76
CA ASN A 3 -2.18 -7.65 -50.06
C ASN A 3 -1.46 -6.51 -49.31
N LEU A 4 -1.47 -6.59 -47.98
CA LEU A 4 -0.66 -5.71 -47.15
C LEU A 4 0.82 -5.93 -47.55
N PRO A 5 1.58 -4.88 -47.93
CA PRO A 5 2.96 -5.05 -48.35
C PRO A 5 3.76 -5.68 -47.21
N LEU A 6 4.54 -6.71 -47.54
CA LEU A 6 5.29 -7.56 -46.62
C LEU A 6 6.19 -6.76 -45.65
N ASP A 7 6.57 -5.54 -46.05
CA ASP A 7 7.42 -4.63 -45.28
C ASP A 7 6.67 -3.94 -44.13
N GLU A 8 5.38 -3.65 -44.26
CA GLU A 8 4.57 -3.10 -43.16
C GLU A 8 4.31 -4.17 -42.09
N ALA A 9 4.11 -5.42 -42.50
CA ALA A 9 3.97 -6.55 -41.56
C ALA A 9 5.23 -6.78 -40.73
N LYS A 10 6.42 -6.61 -41.31
CA LYS A 10 7.71 -6.71 -40.59
C LYS A 10 7.90 -5.58 -39.57
N VAL A 11 7.48 -4.35 -39.91
CA VAL A 11 7.51 -3.21 -38.96
C VAL A 11 6.55 -3.45 -37.81
N ILE A 12 5.34 -3.96 -38.06
CA ILE A 12 4.36 -4.28 -37.02
C ILE A 12 4.86 -5.41 -36.11
N ILE A 13 5.43 -6.50 -36.65
CA ILE A 13 5.99 -7.61 -35.86
C ILE A 13 7.19 -7.14 -35.01
N LYS A 14 8.08 -6.31 -35.56
CA LYS A 14 9.22 -5.73 -34.83
C LYS A 14 8.77 -4.79 -33.71
N THR A 15 7.67 -4.06 -33.93
CA THR A 15 7.07 -3.16 -32.93
C THR A 15 6.31 -3.95 -31.86
N MET A 16 5.61 -5.03 -32.21
CA MET A 16 4.96 -5.94 -31.26
C MET A 16 5.96 -6.65 -30.34
N ASN A 17 7.11 -7.10 -30.87
CA ASN A 17 8.17 -7.69 -30.04
C ASN A 17 8.78 -6.68 -29.05
N LYS A 18 8.91 -5.41 -29.46
CA LYS A 18 9.32 -4.33 -28.54
C LYS A 18 8.26 -4.03 -27.48
N ASN A 19 6.98 -4.02 -27.85
CA ASN A 19 5.89 -3.73 -26.92
C ASN A 19 5.70 -4.86 -25.89
N LEU A 20 5.88 -6.12 -26.31
CA LEU A 20 5.90 -7.27 -25.43
C LEU A 20 7.07 -7.20 -24.45
N LEU A 21 8.26 -6.79 -24.92
CA LEU A 21 9.44 -6.57 -24.06
C LEU A 21 9.18 -5.48 -23.00
N TRP A 22 8.56 -4.36 -23.37
CA TRP A 22 8.20 -3.29 -22.43
C TRP A 22 7.13 -3.72 -21.42
N LEU A 23 6.15 -4.52 -21.84
CA LEU A 23 5.16 -5.11 -20.94
C LEU A 23 5.83 -6.05 -19.92
N ILE A 24 6.77 -6.90 -20.38
CA ILE A 24 7.57 -7.79 -19.53
C ILE A 24 8.46 -6.98 -18.59
N LEU A 25 9.10 -5.90 -19.06
CA LEU A 25 9.89 -5.00 -18.21
C LEU A 25 9.02 -4.30 -17.15
N GLY A 26 7.82 -3.84 -17.51
CA GLY A 26 6.87 -3.25 -16.56
C GLY A 26 6.41 -4.26 -15.49
N LEU A 27 6.14 -5.51 -15.91
CA LEU A 27 5.84 -6.62 -14.99
C LEU A 27 7.04 -7.02 -14.11
N LEU A 28 8.28 -6.78 -14.56
CA LEU A 28 9.50 -7.03 -13.79
C LEU A 28 9.84 -5.92 -12.79
N VAL A 29 9.36 -4.68 -12.99
CA VAL A 29 9.47 -3.57 -12.02
C VAL A 29 8.38 -3.64 -10.94
N PHE A 30 7.29 -4.36 -11.22
CA PHE A 30 6.17 -4.60 -10.31
C PHE A 30 6.55 -5.09 -8.89
N PRO A 31 7.53 -6.00 -8.70
CA PRO A 31 7.98 -6.42 -7.37
C PRO A 31 8.67 -5.31 -6.56
N LEU A 32 9.25 -4.29 -7.21
CA LEU A 32 9.89 -3.15 -6.54
C LEU A 32 8.84 -2.17 -5.99
N VAL A 33 7.75 -1.96 -6.73
CA VAL A 33 6.61 -1.14 -6.27
C VAL A 33 5.90 -1.81 -5.07
N CYS A 34 5.81 -3.14 -5.07
CA CYS A 34 5.26 -3.90 -3.95
C CYS A 34 6.09 -3.78 -2.65
N ARG A 35 7.40 -3.48 -2.73
CA ARG A 35 8.25 -3.27 -1.54
C ARG A 35 8.16 -1.85 -0.97
N ALA A 36 7.77 -0.85 -1.76
CA ALA A 36 7.70 0.54 -1.32
C ALA A 36 6.53 0.84 -0.36
N ASN A 37 5.53 -0.06 -0.28
CA ASN A 37 4.27 0.18 0.43
C ASN A 37 4.22 -0.34 1.89
N VAL A 38 5.35 -0.69 2.50
CA VAL A 38 5.39 -1.10 3.91
C VAL A 38 5.17 0.09 4.87
N ALA A 39 5.21 1.35 4.39
CA ALA A 39 5.12 2.55 5.21
C ALA A 39 3.71 3.18 5.36
N MET A 40 2.72 2.80 4.54
CA MET A 40 1.42 3.51 4.48
C MET A 40 0.26 2.88 5.28
N GLY A 41 0.53 1.93 6.18
CA GLY A 41 -0.48 1.47 7.14
C GLY A 41 -1.78 0.86 6.55
N PHE A 42 -1.76 0.39 5.29
CA PHE A 42 -2.91 -0.28 4.71
C PHE A 42 -3.10 -1.67 5.35
N LEU A 43 -4.26 -1.88 5.98
CA LEU A 43 -4.69 -3.13 6.65
C LEU A 43 -4.98 -4.31 5.70
N ILE A 44 -4.71 -4.17 4.40
CA ILE A 44 -5.20 -5.09 3.37
C ILE A 44 -4.11 -6.12 3.02
N ASN A 45 -4.34 -7.38 3.40
CA ASN A 45 -3.49 -8.53 3.06
C ASN A 45 -3.41 -8.83 1.54
N TYR A 46 -4.00 -8.00 0.68
CA TYR A 46 -4.12 -8.16 -0.79
C TYR A 46 -3.39 -7.07 -1.60
N LEU A 47 -2.47 -6.35 -0.94
CA LEU A 47 -1.85 -5.13 -1.46
C LEU A 47 -1.35 -5.25 -2.92
N PRO A 48 -0.58 -6.27 -3.34
CA PRO A 48 -0.03 -6.32 -4.69
C PRO A 48 -1.09 -6.36 -5.79
N VAL A 49 -2.09 -7.23 -5.68
CA VAL A 49 -3.11 -7.38 -6.74
C VAL A 49 -4.03 -6.16 -6.79
N PHE A 50 -4.35 -5.59 -5.64
CA PHE A 50 -5.09 -4.33 -5.57
C PHE A 50 -4.37 -3.21 -6.31
N PHE A 51 -3.08 -2.99 -6.01
CA PHE A 51 -2.26 -1.99 -6.68
C PHE A 51 -2.11 -2.26 -8.18
N LEU A 52 -1.92 -3.51 -8.60
CA LEU A 52 -1.85 -3.87 -10.02
C LEU A 52 -3.15 -3.52 -10.75
N SER A 53 -4.28 -3.90 -10.16
CA SER A 53 -5.60 -3.69 -10.75
C SER A 53 -5.91 -2.20 -10.86
N ALA A 54 -5.60 -1.42 -9.83
CA ALA A 54 -5.71 0.04 -9.85
C ALA A 54 -4.83 0.66 -10.96
N LEU A 55 -3.55 0.29 -11.01
CA LEU A 55 -2.61 0.80 -12.02
C LEU A 55 -3.07 0.47 -13.45
N LEU A 56 -3.50 -0.76 -13.70
CA LEU A 56 -4.00 -1.18 -15.01
C LEU A 56 -5.31 -0.47 -15.37
N GLY A 57 -6.20 -0.25 -14.39
CA GLY A 57 -7.43 0.50 -14.58
C GLY A 57 -7.18 1.93 -15.02
N ILE A 58 -6.24 2.61 -14.34
CA ILE A 58 -5.75 3.94 -14.71
C ILE A 58 -5.22 3.94 -16.15
N CYS A 59 -4.34 2.98 -16.48
CA CYS A 59 -3.77 2.87 -17.83
C CYS A 59 -4.84 2.70 -18.92
N VAL A 60 -5.92 1.94 -18.63
CA VAL A 60 -7.04 1.74 -19.58
C VAL A 60 -7.82 3.04 -19.80
N ILE A 61 -8.14 3.77 -18.72
CA ILE A 61 -8.88 5.04 -18.78
C ILE A 61 -8.06 6.08 -19.56
N GLU A 62 -6.79 6.19 -19.22
CA GLU A 62 -5.85 7.08 -19.90
C GLU A 62 -5.70 6.75 -21.38
N ALA A 63 -5.58 5.47 -21.72
CA ALA A 63 -5.51 5.02 -23.10
C ALA A 63 -6.75 5.43 -23.90
N TRP A 64 -7.94 5.35 -23.32
CA TRP A 64 -9.17 5.81 -23.98
C TRP A 64 -9.16 7.32 -24.23
N ASN A 65 -8.70 8.10 -23.27
CA ASN A 65 -8.61 9.55 -23.42
C ASN A 65 -7.56 9.92 -24.48
N ILE A 66 -6.40 9.27 -24.48
CA ILE A 66 -5.37 9.47 -25.50
C ILE A 66 -5.89 9.09 -26.90
N GLU A 67 -6.55 7.93 -27.04
CA GLU A 67 -7.17 7.50 -28.30
C GLU A 67 -8.20 8.53 -28.78
N LYS A 68 -9.10 8.96 -27.89
CA LYS A 68 -10.21 9.85 -28.21
C LYS A 68 -9.77 11.26 -28.60
N TYR A 69 -8.80 11.82 -27.88
CA TYR A 69 -8.41 13.24 -28.04
C TYR A 69 -7.16 13.46 -28.89
N LEU A 70 -6.28 12.45 -29.00
CA LEU A 70 -5.05 12.53 -29.80
C LEU A 70 -5.06 11.58 -31.00
N HIS A 71 -6.19 10.92 -31.30
CA HIS A 71 -6.38 10.07 -32.48
C HIS A 71 -5.27 9.02 -32.70
N LEU A 72 -4.60 8.61 -31.63
CA LEU A 72 -3.59 7.55 -31.68
C LEU A 72 -4.27 6.20 -31.80
N THR A 73 -3.56 5.22 -32.37
CA THR A 73 -4.07 3.84 -32.36
C THR A 73 -4.24 3.34 -30.92
N LYS A 74 -5.23 2.48 -30.66
CA LYS A 74 -5.50 1.88 -29.34
C LYS A 74 -4.26 1.34 -28.64
N THR A 75 -3.43 0.61 -29.39
CA THR A 75 -2.20 0.01 -28.86
C THR A 75 -1.15 1.06 -28.53
N THR A 76 -0.98 2.08 -29.37
CA THR A 76 -0.07 3.20 -29.09
C THR A 76 -0.56 4.00 -27.88
N ALA A 77 -1.85 4.28 -27.79
CA ALA A 77 -2.47 5.01 -26.69
C ALA A 77 -2.26 4.29 -25.35
N PHE A 78 -2.47 2.97 -25.32
CA PHE A 78 -2.22 2.16 -24.13
C PHE A 78 -0.75 2.13 -23.71
N LEU A 79 0.17 2.02 -24.68
CA LEU A 79 1.60 2.03 -24.37
C LEU A 79 2.08 3.39 -23.85
N VAL A 80 1.56 4.48 -24.40
CA VAL A 80 1.83 5.83 -23.90
C VAL A 80 1.30 5.97 -22.47
N ALA A 81 0.04 5.60 -22.21
CA ALA A 81 -0.54 5.62 -20.86
C ALA A 81 0.29 4.81 -19.84
N LEU A 82 0.74 3.61 -20.22
CA LEU A 82 1.59 2.78 -19.37
C LEU A 82 2.93 3.45 -19.04
N VAL A 83 3.60 4.03 -20.04
CA VAL A 83 4.88 4.72 -19.84
C VAL A 83 4.70 5.98 -18.99
N LEU A 84 3.64 6.75 -19.22
CA LEU A 84 3.29 7.92 -18.41
C LEU A 84 3.14 7.53 -16.94
N ASN A 85 2.30 6.54 -16.65
CA ASN A 85 2.06 6.06 -15.28
C ASN A 85 3.32 5.51 -14.61
N LEU A 86 4.19 4.82 -15.35
CA LEU A 86 5.45 4.31 -14.81
C LEU A 86 6.40 5.46 -14.40
N ILE A 87 6.47 6.51 -15.22
CA ILE A 87 7.30 7.68 -14.94
C ILE A 87 6.72 8.48 -13.76
N THR A 88 5.43 8.79 -13.78
CA THR A 88 4.78 9.58 -12.72
C THR A 88 4.81 8.86 -11.37
N SER A 89 4.57 7.55 -11.33
CA SER A 89 4.69 6.75 -10.10
C SER A 89 6.12 6.74 -9.54
N THR A 90 7.14 6.63 -10.40
CA THR A 90 8.54 6.68 -9.98
C THR A 90 8.90 8.04 -9.38
N ILE A 91 8.42 9.14 -9.98
CA ILE A 91 8.62 10.50 -9.46
C ILE A 91 7.90 10.66 -8.11
N GLY A 92 6.66 10.17 -8.02
CA GLY A 92 5.87 10.20 -6.78
C GLY A 92 6.61 9.56 -5.60
N ILE A 93 7.18 8.36 -5.80
CA ILE A 93 7.96 7.65 -4.76
C ILE A 93 9.20 8.45 -4.33
N GLY A 94 9.83 9.18 -5.25
CA GLY A 94 10.97 10.05 -4.91
C GLY A 94 10.56 11.24 -4.06
N THR A 95 9.41 11.84 -4.37
CA THR A 95 8.92 13.04 -3.67
C THR A 95 8.45 12.78 -2.24
N THR A 96 7.87 11.61 -1.95
CA THR A 96 7.38 11.28 -0.60
C THR A 96 8.50 11.17 0.44
N LYS A 97 9.74 10.93 0.03
CA LYS A 97 10.91 10.93 0.94
C LYS A 97 11.41 12.33 1.30
N ILE A 98 11.11 13.33 0.47
CA ILE A 98 11.69 14.67 0.60
C ILE A 98 10.78 15.58 1.41
N ILE A 99 9.47 15.35 1.37
CA ILE A 99 8.50 16.28 1.93
C ILE A 99 7.83 15.66 3.16
N ASN A 100 8.22 16.12 4.35
CA ASN A 100 7.50 15.90 5.62
C ASN A 100 6.22 16.76 5.58
N ILE A 101 5.13 16.26 4.99
CA ILE A 101 3.91 17.07 4.84
C ILE A 101 2.84 16.68 5.86
N ASP A 102 2.56 17.62 6.76
CA ASP A 102 1.24 17.94 7.28
C ASP A 102 0.67 19.15 6.49
N PRO A 103 -0.66 19.35 6.34
CA PRO A 103 -1.78 18.44 6.44
C PRO A 103 -2.21 17.91 5.05
N LEU A 104 -2.92 16.77 5.03
CA LEU A 104 -3.33 15.99 3.84
C LEU A 104 -3.72 16.81 2.58
N GLY A 105 -4.45 17.93 2.73
CA GLY A 105 -5.09 18.60 1.59
C GLY A 105 -4.14 19.30 0.59
N THR A 106 -3.19 20.10 1.07
CA THR A 106 -2.31 20.93 0.21
C THR A 106 -1.27 20.08 -0.52
N ALA A 107 -0.80 19.02 0.13
CA ALA A 107 0.08 18.01 -0.44
C ALA A 107 -0.54 17.37 -1.68
N TYR A 108 -1.78 16.87 -1.56
CA TYR A 108 -2.43 16.16 -2.66
C TYR A 108 -2.71 17.07 -3.84
N LEU A 109 -3.11 18.32 -3.60
CA LEU A 109 -3.30 19.28 -4.69
C LEU A 109 -1.98 19.56 -5.42
N GLY A 110 -0.88 19.73 -4.67
CA GLY A 110 0.46 19.91 -5.25
C GLY A 110 0.89 18.70 -6.08
N VAL A 111 0.70 17.48 -5.57
CA VAL A 111 1.01 16.23 -6.27
C VAL A 111 0.15 16.08 -7.53
N PHE A 112 -1.14 16.41 -7.47
CA PHE A 112 -2.05 16.39 -8.61
C PHE A 112 -1.60 17.34 -9.72
N VAL A 113 -1.31 18.60 -9.36
CA VAL A 113 -0.84 19.62 -10.32
C VAL A 113 0.49 19.20 -10.93
N LEU A 114 1.41 18.66 -10.13
CA LEU A 114 2.70 18.18 -10.62
C LEU A 114 2.56 16.99 -11.58
N SER A 115 1.71 16.00 -11.25
CA SER A 115 1.44 14.85 -12.12
C SER A 115 0.89 15.31 -13.47
N PHE A 116 -0.09 16.21 -13.44
CA PHE A 116 -0.68 16.82 -14.63
C PHE A 116 0.33 17.54 -15.53
N LEU A 117 1.23 18.32 -14.93
CA LEU A 117 2.27 19.04 -15.69
C LEU A 117 3.26 18.07 -16.33
N ILE A 118 3.70 17.04 -15.58
CA ILE A 118 4.62 16.01 -16.07
C ILE A 118 3.97 15.24 -17.22
N GLU A 119 2.74 14.78 -17.06
CA GLU A 119 2.02 14.03 -18.09
C GLU A 119 1.79 14.86 -19.36
N SER A 120 1.41 16.13 -19.21
CA SER A 120 1.25 17.03 -20.36
C SER A 120 2.55 17.22 -21.13
N LEU A 121 3.68 17.34 -20.41
CA LEU A 121 5.01 17.45 -21.00
C LEU A 121 5.45 16.15 -21.69
N LEU A 122 5.23 15.00 -21.06
CA LEU A 122 5.53 13.70 -21.65
C LEU A 122 4.65 13.43 -22.88
N LEU A 123 3.35 13.75 -22.83
CA LEU A 123 2.46 13.69 -23.99
C LEU A 123 3.00 14.55 -25.14
N LYS A 124 3.53 15.75 -24.86
CA LYS A 124 4.16 16.59 -25.88
C LYS A 124 5.37 15.91 -26.54
N ILE A 125 6.17 15.17 -25.78
CA ILE A 125 7.31 14.39 -26.30
C ILE A 125 6.81 13.27 -27.21
N PHE A 126 5.78 12.53 -26.81
CA PHE A 126 5.22 11.42 -27.58
C PHE A 126 4.39 11.86 -28.80
N SER A 127 3.78 13.05 -28.74
CA SER A 127 2.79 13.54 -29.71
C SER A 127 3.17 14.91 -30.27
N LYS A 128 4.35 15.00 -30.92
CA LYS A 128 4.94 16.28 -31.39
C LYS A 128 3.98 17.14 -32.23
N ASN A 129 3.14 16.50 -33.05
CA ASN A 129 2.26 17.16 -34.01
C ASN A 129 1.00 17.81 -33.40
N TYR A 130 0.74 17.59 -32.11
CA TYR A 130 -0.44 18.14 -31.45
C TYR A 130 -0.16 19.48 -30.78
N SER A 131 -1.17 20.36 -30.79
CA SER A 131 -1.11 21.66 -30.13
C SER A 131 -1.10 21.51 -28.62
N TRP A 132 -0.41 22.43 -27.92
CA TRP A 132 -0.38 22.43 -26.45
C TRP A 132 -1.78 22.45 -25.83
N LYS A 133 -2.72 23.19 -26.42
CA LYS A 133 -4.12 23.25 -25.95
C LYS A 133 -4.79 21.87 -25.94
N SER A 134 -4.57 21.05 -26.97
CA SER A 134 -5.11 19.69 -27.02
C SER A 134 -4.45 18.79 -25.98
N LEU A 135 -3.13 18.85 -25.88
CA LEU A 135 -2.35 18.01 -24.95
C LEU A 135 -2.69 18.33 -23.49
N PHE A 136 -2.80 19.61 -23.13
CA PHE A 136 -3.23 20.06 -21.81
C PHE A 136 -4.64 19.58 -21.48
N LYS A 137 -5.59 19.72 -22.44
CA LYS A 137 -6.95 19.22 -22.24
C LYS A 137 -6.97 17.70 -22.01
N THR A 138 -6.20 16.95 -22.80
CA THR A 138 -6.09 15.49 -22.65
C THR A 138 -5.48 15.11 -21.31
N GLY A 139 -4.36 15.72 -20.92
CA GLY A 139 -3.69 15.44 -19.63
C GLY A 139 -4.56 15.78 -18.42
N LEU A 140 -5.37 16.85 -18.49
CA LEU A 140 -6.29 17.24 -17.42
C LEU A 140 -7.41 16.22 -17.26
N ILE A 141 -8.04 15.80 -18.38
CA ILE A 141 -9.12 14.81 -18.37
C ILE A 141 -8.60 13.45 -17.89
N MET A 142 -7.42 13.03 -18.39
CA MET A 142 -6.75 11.81 -17.97
C MET A 142 -6.55 11.75 -16.46
N ASN A 143 -5.90 12.75 -15.86
CA ASN A 143 -5.72 12.80 -14.42
C ASN A 143 -7.07 12.77 -13.70
N PHE A 144 -7.99 13.67 -14.06
CA PHE A 144 -9.28 13.77 -13.38
C PHE A 144 -10.04 12.43 -13.37
N GLU A 145 -10.16 11.76 -14.52
CA GLU A 145 -10.84 10.46 -14.61
C GLU A 145 -10.09 9.35 -13.87
N SER A 146 -8.74 9.33 -13.91
CA SER A 146 -7.92 8.38 -13.16
C SER A 146 -8.11 8.52 -11.64
N TYR A 147 -8.22 9.75 -11.12
CA TYR A 147 -8.49 9.99 -9.69
C TYR A 147 -9.92 9.62 -9.30
N ILE A 148 -10.92 9.92 -10.13
CA ILE A 148 -12.30 9.45 -9.91
C ILE A 148 -12.34 7.92 -9.87
N PHE A 149 -11.65 7.27 -10.81
CA PHE A 149 -11.57 5.82 -10.85
C PHE A 149 -10.88 5.26 -9.60
N LEU A 150 -9.75 5.83 -9.18
CA LEU A 150 -9.08 5.42 -7.95
C LEU A 150 -10.01 5.54 -6.75
N PHE A 151 -10.70 6.68 -6.61
CA PHE A 151 -11.68 6.88 -5.54
C PHE A 151 -12.78 5.81 -5.58
N ALA A 152 -13.40 5.58 -6.74
CA ALA A 152 -14.42 4.55 -6.91
C ALA A 152 -13.87 3.14 -6.63
N PHE A 153 -12.64 2.85 -7.04
CA PHE A 153 -11.96 1.57 -6.83
C PHE A 153 -11.68 1.34 -5.33
N PHE A 154 -11.20 2.35 -4.61
CA PHE A 154 -11.04 2.29 -3.15
C PHE A 154 -12.37 2.09 -2.43
N MET A 155 -13.40 2.84 -2.82
CA MET A 155 -14.75 2.66 -2.26
C MET A 155 -15.29 1.25 -2.54
N SER A 156 -15.01 0.69 -3.72
CA SER A 156 -15.45 -0.66 -4.09
C SER A 156 -14.84 -1.77 -3.23
N ASP A 157 -13.63 -1.55 -2.71
CA ASP A 157 -12.95 -2.49 -1.81
C ASP A 157 -13.67 -2.59 -0.47
N MET A 158 -14.19 -1.47 0.03
CA MET A 158 -15.04 -1.46 1.23
C MET A 158 -16.30 -2.32 1.05
N PHE A 159 -16.76 -2.52 -0.18
CA PHE A 159 -17.92 -3.34 -0.53
C PHE A 159 -17.57 -4.71 -1.12
N ALA A 160 -16.29 -5.13 -1.09
CA ALA A 160 -15.81 -6.38 -1.67
C ALA A 160 -16.11 -6.56 -3.19
N LEU A 161 -16.22 -5.47 -3.95
CA LEU A 161 -16.49 -5.48 -5.40
C LEU A 161 -15.21 -5.48 -6.27
N THR A 162 -14.03 -5.36 -5.64
CA THR A 162 -12.71 -5.32 -6.29
C THR A 162 -12.50 -6.43 -7.35
N PRO A 163 -12.89 -7.71 -7.12
CA PRO A 163 -12.69 -8.77 -8.13
C PRO A 163 -13.50 -8.53 -9.42
N ILE A 164 -14.72 -8.00 -9.30
CA ILE A 164 -15.60 -7.73 -10.45
C ILE A 164 -15.00 -6.61 -11.30
N ILE A 165 -14.52 -5.56 -10.64
CA ILE A 165 -13.88 -4.43 -11.31
C ILE A 165 -12.56 -4.85 -11.96
N ALA A 166 -11.77 -5.72 -11.32
CA ALA A 166 -10.56 -6.27 -11.91
C ALA A 166 -10.86 -7.03 -13.22
N VAL A 167 -11.88 -7.90 -13.26
CA VAL A 167 -12.31 -8.61 -14.49
C VAL A 167 -12.65 -7.60 -15.60
N PHE A 168 -13.40 -6.55 -15.26
CA PHE A 168 -13.78 -5.49 -16.20
C PHE A 168 -12.55 -4.76 -16.77
N ILE A 169 -11.58 -4.40 -15.91
CA ILE A 169 -10.32 -3.77 -16.29
C ILE A 169 -9.53 -4.67 -17.24
N PHE A 170 -9.34 -5.95 -16.89
CA PHE A 170 -8.62 -6.90 -17.73
C PHE A 170 -9.29 -7.08 -19.09
N TYR A 171 -10.61 -7.20 -19.13
CA TYR A 171 -11.37 -7.28 -20.37
C TYR A 171 -11.08 -6.08 -21.29
N HIS A 172 -11.13 -4.86 -20.74
CA HIS A 172 -10.90 -3.65 -21.52
C HIS A 172 -9.43 -3.46 -21.92
N MET A 173 -8.49 -3.84 -21.05
CA MET A 173 -7.06 -3.88 -21.37
C MET A 173 -6.80 -4.80 -22.58
N PHE A 174 -7.35 -6.02 -22.56
CA PHE A 174 -7.19 -6.94 -23.68
C PHE A 174 -7.81 -6.39 -24.97
N LYS A 175 -8.98 -5.73 -24.88
CA LYS A 175 -9.64 -5.07 -26.02
C LYS A 175 -8.79 -3.96 -26.64
N LEU A 176 -7.93 -3.30 -25.85
CA LEU A 176 -7.00 -2.26 -26.32
C LEU A 176 -5.71 -2.85 -26.92
N LEU A 177 -5.20 -3.94 -26.35
CA LEU A 177 -3.95 -4.57 -26.77
C LEU A 177 -4.08 -5.43 -28.04
N ILE A 178 -5.25 -6.03 -28.28
CA ILE A 178 -5.43 -7.01 -29.36
C ILE A 178 -6.22 -6.40 -30.53
N PRO A 179 -5.68 -6.44 -31.77
CA PRO A 179 -6.39 -5.95 -32.96
C PRO A 179 -7.73 -6.68 -33.20
N GLN A 180 -8.79 -5.91 -33.47
CA GLN A 180 -10.17 -6.44 -33.55
C GLN A 180 -10.40 -7.53 -34.61
N ASN A 181 -9.53 -7.63 -35.62
CA ASN A 181 -9.77 -8.49 -36.78
C ASN A 181 -9.36 -9.97 -36.59
N LYS A 182 -8.88 -10.40 -35.42
CA LYS A 182 -8.33 -11.76 -35.25
C LYS A 182 -8.91 -12.62 -34.12
N PHE A 183 -9.79 -12.11 -33.25
CA PHE A 183 -10.25 -12.90 -32.09
C PHE A 183 -11.75 -12.79 -31.83
N LYS A 184 -12.40 -13.94 -31.57
CA LYS A 184 -13.82 -14.03 -31.20
C LYS A 184 -14.05 -13.44 -29.81
N LYS A 185 -15.07 -12.58 -29.66
CA LYS A 185 -15.49 -11.92 -28.39
C LYS A 185 -15.54 -12.88 -27.19
N ASN A 186 -15.97 -14.12 -27.42
CA ASN A 186 -16.12 -15.15 -26.38
C ASN A 186 -14.77 -15.60 -25.79
N ILE A 187 -13.68 -15.56 -26.58
CA ILE A 187 -12.34 -15.95 -26.10
C ILE A 187 -11.81 -14.90 -25.10
N PHE A 188 -12.07 -13.61 -25.32
CA PHE A 188 -11.66 -12.55 -24.39
C PHE A 188 -12.30 -12.68 -23.03
N ILE A 189 -13.61 -12.95 -23.02
CA ILE A 189 -14.37 -13.10 -21.78
C ILE A 189 -13.81 -14.31 -21.02
N LEU A 190 -13.60 -15.44 -21.70
CA LEU A 190 -13.02 -16.64 -21.10
C LEU A 190 -11.62 -16.37 -20.52
N LEU A 191 -10.73 -15.71 -21.27
CA LEU A 191 -9.36 -15.44 -20.85
C LEU A 191 -9.30 -14.47 -19.66
N SER A 192 -10.19 -13.47 -19.64
CA SER A 192 -10.34 -12.53 -18.52
C SER A 192 -10.84 -13.25 -17.25
N ILE A 193 -11.82 -14.15 -17.40
CA ILE A 193 -12.32 -14.98 -16.29
C ILE A 193 -11.21 -15.90 -15.76
N ILE A 194 -10.47 -16.58 -16.63
CA ILE A 194 -9.36 -17.46 -16.24
C ILE A 194 -8.28 -16.67 -15.50
N LEU A 195 -7.91 -15.49 -16.00
CA LEU A 195 -6.90 -14.64 -15.35
C LEU A 195 -7.39 -14.18 -13.97
N ALA A 196 -8.64 -13.74 -13.85
CA ALA A 196 -9.22 -13.31 -12.58
C ALA A 196 -9.35 -14.48 -11.60
N ALA A 197 -9.73 -15.68 -12.06
CA ALA A 197 -9.80 -16.88 -11.24
C ALA A 197 -8.41 -17.30 -10.73
N ASN A 198 -7.38 -17.23 -11.59
CA ASN A 198 -6.00 -17.49 -11.18
C ASN A 198 -5.47 -16.44 -10.20
N LEU A 199 -5.79 -15.16 -10.40
CA LEU A 199 -5.47 -14.09 -9.46
C LEU A 199 -6.16 -14.32 -8.11
N TYR A 200 -7.44 -14.66 -8.11
CA TYR A 200 -8.20 -14.99 -6.92
C TYR A 200 -7.65 -16.21 -6.18
N PHE A 201 -7.30 -17.27 -6.92
CA PHE A 201 -6.66 -18.46 -6.38
C PHE A 201 -5.29 -18.14 -5.80
N PHE A 202 -4.46 -17.39 -6.52
CA PHE A 202 -3.16 -16.94 -6.03
C PHE A 202 -3.28 -16.10 -4.76
N ILE A 203 -4.28 -15.21 -4.69
CA ILE A 203 -4.61 -14.45 -3.48
C ILE A 203 -4.93 -15.38 -2.31
N ILE A 204 -5.82 -16.37 -2.51
CA ILE A 204 -6.21 -17.32 -1.47
C ILE A 204 -5.01 -18.15 -0.98
N TYR A 205 -4.16 -18.62 -1.90
CA TYR A 205 -3.00 -19.45 -1.55
C TYR A 205 -1.85 -18.65 -0.95
N GLN A 206 -1.72 -17.37 -1.30
CA GLN A 206 -0.76 -16.47 -0.68
C GLN A 206 -1.24 -15.90 0.65
N MET A 207 -2.50 -16.10 1.05
CA MET A 207 -2.91 -15.77 2.41
C MET A 207 -2.02 -16.59 3.35
N PRO A 208 -1.08 -15.96 4.08
CA PRO A 208 -0.39 -16.69 5.12
C PRO A 208 -1.49 -17.15 6.07
N LYS A 209 -1.59 -18.47 6.33
CA LYS A 209 -2.47 -19.02 7.39
C LYS A 209 -2.39 -18.05 8.56
N PRO A 210 -3.52 -17.52 9.09
CA PRO A 210 -3.55 -16.38 10.00
C PRO A 210 -2.49 -16.58 11.06
N GLY A 211 -1.36 -15.92 10.84
CA GLY A 211 -0.17 -16.16 11.61
C GLY A 211 -0.29 -15.40 12.93
N ASN A 212 0.75 -15.46 13.72
CA ASN A 212 0.88 -14.58 14.87
C ASN A 212 1.01 -13.10 14.49
N LYS A 213 1.42 -12.80 13.25
CA LYS A 213 1.77 -11.44 12.83
C LYS A 213 0.64 -10.40 12.99
N PRO A 214 -0.60 -10.62 12.52
CA PRO A 214 -1.67 -9.63 12.69
C PRO A 214 -2.00 -9.37 14.17
N LYS A 215 -1.97 -10.44 14.98
CA LYS A 215 -2.16 -10.35 16.44
C LYS A 215 -1.02 -9.54 17.10
N ASP A 216 0.22 -9.77 16.68
CA ASP A 216 1.39 -9.03 17.15
C ASP A 216 1.32 -7.55 16.76
N PHE A 217 0.96 -7.23 15.51
CA PHE A 217 0.71 -5.85 15.08
C PHE A 217 -0.37 -5.17 15.93
N ARG A 218 -1.41 -5.91 16.31
CA ARG A 218 -2.46 -5.37 17.17
C ARG A 218 -1.93 -5.05 18.56
N ILE A 219 -1.18 -5.97 19.19
CA ILE A 219 -0.51 -5.73 20.48
C ILE A 219 0.40 -4.49 20.41
N ILE A 220 1.22 -4.38 19.37
CA ILE A 220 2.13 -3.25 19.14
C ILE A 220 1.35 -1.93 19.03
N SER A 221 0.29 -1.92 18.23
CA SER A 221 -0.55 -0.73 18.02
C SER A 221 -1.19 -0.26 19.33
N VAL A 222 -1.59 -1.20 20.19
CA VAL A 222 -2.22 -0.91 21.46
C VAL A 222 -1.19 -0.36 22.46
N ILE A 223 0.01 -0.93 22.54
CA ILE A 223 1.10 -0.38 23.37
C ILE A 223 1.46 1.05 22.93
N ALA A 224 1.51 1.30 21.63
CA ALA A 224 1.75 2.65 21.11
C ALA A 224 0.65 3.65 21.52
N GLN A 225 -0.62 3.23 21.52
CA GLN A 225 -1.73 4.05 22.03
C GLN A 225 -1.65 4.26 23.56
N SER A 226 -1.27 3.22 24.32
CA SER A 226 -1.08 3.30 25.76
C SER A 226 -0.02 4.33 26.15
N ARG A 227 1.02 4.54 25.33
CA ARG A 227 2.02 5.59 25.54
C ARG A 227 1.42 7.01 25.49
N THR A 228 0.43 7.23 24.63
CA THR A 228 -0.30 8.51 24.59
C THR A 228 -1.09 8.71 25.89
N ILE A 229 -1.79 7.68 26.36
CA ILE A 229 -2.53 7.73 27.64
C ILE A 229 -1.57 7.92 28.82
N MET A 230 -0.42 7.24 28.80
CA MET A 230 0.66 7.41 29.78
C MET A 230 1.05 8.89 29.88
N SER A 231 1.31 9.55 28.74
CA SER A 231 1.66 10.97 28.69
C SER A 231 0.54 11.87 29.22
N TYR A 232 -0.72 11.55 28.90
CA TYR A 232 -1.90 12.27 29.39
C TYR A 232 -2.06 12.17 30.92
N ILE A 233 -1.85 10.98 31.50
CA ILE A 233 -1.93 10.78 32.95
C ILE A 233 -0.89 11.63 33.68
N SER A 234 0.37 11.62 33.24
CA SER A 234 1.44 12.41 33.85
C SER A 234 1.20 13.92 33.71
N ALA A 235 0.66 14.37 32.58
CA ALA A 235 0.30 15.78 32.41
C ALA A 235 -0.79 16.27 33.39
N ASN A 236 -1.72 15.40 33.79
CA ASN A 236 -2.83 15.78 34.68
C ASN A 236 -2.56 15.52 36.17
N ASN A 237 -1.80 14.47 36.49
CA ASN A 237 -1.58 14.02 37.86
C ASN A 237 -0.18 14.33 38.38
N GLU A 238 0.70 14.86 37.52
CA GLU A 238 2.13 15.09 37.80
C GLU A 238 2.94 13.81 38.13
N ASP A 239 2.34 12.63 37.98
CA ASP A 239 2.94 11.32 38.17
C ASP A 239 2.21 10.23 37.34
N TYR A 240 2.70 8.99 37.41
CA TYR A 240 2.13 7.82 36.76
C TYR A 240 1.43 6.85 37.73
N SER A 241 1.05 7.30 38.93
CA SER A 241 0.43 6.43 39.95
C SER A 241 -0.84 5.73 39.45
N GLN A 242 -1.61 6.42 38.60
CA GLN A 242 -2.83 5.90 37.98
C GLN A 242 -2.62 5.08 36.71
N PHE A 243 -1.41 5.06 36.13
CA PHE A 243 -1.14 4.30 34.91
C PHE A 243 -1.19 2.80 35.20
N SER A 244 -2.32 2.19 34.87
CA SER A 244 -2.62 0.78 35.12
C SER A 244 -3.73 0.30 34.19
N CYS A 245 -3.93 -1.01 34.07
CA CYS A 245 -5.06 -1.56 33.31
C CYS A 245 -6.44 -1.30 33.92
N PHE A 246 -6.50 -0.70 35.12
CA PHE A 246 -7.73 -0.28 35.77
C PHE A 246 -8.07 1.19 35.52
N TYR A 247 -7.17 1.94 34.86
CA TYR A 247 -7.50 3.28 34.40
C TYR A 247 -8.51 3.19 33.26
N LEU A 248 -9.54 4.03 33.29
CA LEU A 248 -10.71 3.94 32.40
C LEU A 248 -10.33 3.81 30.92
N ASP A 249 -9.38 4.62 30.44
CA ASP A 249 -8.96 4.60 29.04
C ASP A 249 -7.99 3.45 28.71
N MET A 250 -7.34 2.86 29.71
CA MET A 250 -6.42 1.73 29.55
C MET A 250 -7.12 0.37 29.54
N GLU A 251 -8.27 0.25 30.21
CA GLU A 251 -9.04 -0.99 30.30
C GLU A 251 -9.33 -1.64 28.93
N PRO A 252 -9.89 -0.92 27.92
CA PRO A 252 -10.14 -1.51 26.60
C PRO A 252 -8.84 -1.89 25.87
N LEU A 253 -7.76 -1.16 26.10
CA LEU A 253 -6.44 -1.44 25.51
C LEU A 253 -5.83 -2.72 26.11
N CYS A 254 -5.78 -2.83 27.42
CA CYS A 254 -5.29 -4.04 28.08
C CYS A 254 -6.11 -5.28 27.70
N SER A 255 -7.43 -5.13 27.58
CA SER A 255 -8.33 -6.19 27.11
C SER A 255 -8.04 -6.61 25.67
N GLU A 256 -7.73 -5.66 24.78
CA GLU A 256 -7.36 -5.94 23.39
C GLU A 256 -6.03 -6.70 23.29
N ILE A 257 -5.03 -6.36 24.12
CA ILE A 257 -3.77 -7.12 24.20
C ILE A 257 -4.06 -8.56 24.65
N LYS A 258 -4.82 -8.74 25.73
CA LYS A 258 -5.20 -10.07 26.25
C LYS A 258 -5.90 -10.91 25.17
N LYS A 259 -6.86 -10.33 24.45
CA LYS A 259 -7.61 -11.00 23.37
C LYS A 259 -6.72 -11.44 22.21
N ASN A 260 -5.68 -10.65 21.89
CA ASN A 260 -4.78 -10.95 20.78
C ASN A 260 -3.59 -11.83 21.19
N TYR A 261 -3.46 -12.19 22.46
CA TYR A 261 -2.44 -13.13 22.90
C TYR A 261 -2.84 -14.60 22.64
N LYS A 262 -1.87 -15.44 22.33
CA LYS A 262 -2.06 -16.73 21.63
C LYS A 262 -2.92 -17.76 22.36
N ASP A 263 -2.94 -17.71 23.69
CA ASP A 263 -3.55 -18.76 24.52
C ASP A 263 -4.69 -18.26 25.40
N GLY A 264 -5.16 -17.02 25.24
CA GLY A 264 -6.26 -16.43 26.04
C GLY A 264 -6.00 -16.32 27.56
N ASN A 265 -4.89 -16.91 28.05
CA ASN A 265 -4.47 -16.91 29.43
C ASN A 265 -3.75 -15.62 29.80
N ASP A 266 -4.23 -14.99 30.88
CA ASP A 266 -3.64 -14.12 31.92
C ASP A 266 -2.48 -13.16 31.64
N ASN A 267 -1.98 -13.08 30.43
CA ASN A 267 -0.99 -12.10 30.03
C ASN A 267 -1.70 -10.80 29.65
N VAL A 268 -2.14 -10.10 30.69
CA VAL A 268 -2.36 -8.64 30.65
C VAL A 268 -0.99 -7.99 30.33
N PRO A 269 -0.94 -6.87 29.58
CA PRO A 269 0.32 -6.16 29.45
C PRO A 269 0.89 -5.85 30.83
N ILE A 270 2.20 -6.00 30.96
CA ILE A 270 2.86 -5.70 32.23
C ILE A 270 3.14 -4.21 32.22
N ILE A 271 2.65 -3.55 33.28
CA ILE A 271 2.85 -2.14 33.54
C ILE A 271 3.71 -2.04 34.78
N ALA A 272 4.77 -1.24 34.69
CA ALA A 272 5.66 -0.96 35.80
C ALA A 272 5.83 0.54 35.97
N ARG A 273 5.95 0.97 37.22
CA ARG A 273 6.17 2.35 37.65
C ARG A 273 7.41 2.41 38.56
N SER A 274 8.12 3.53 38.55
CA SER A 274 9.20 3.77 39.51
C SER A 274 8.66 3.92 40.94
N ALA A 275 9.53 3.85 41.95
CA ALA A 275 9.14 3.95 43.36
C ALA A 275 8.43 5.28 43.71
N ASP A 276 8.79 6.35 43.01
CA ASP A 276 8.23 7.70 43.14
C ASP A 276 7.14 8.00 42.11
N PHE A 277 6.74 7.00 41.31
CA PHE A 277 5.78 7.12 40.21
C PHE A 277 6.15 8.18 39.16
N LYS A 278 7.41 8.63 39.09
CA LYS A 278 7.88 9.62 38.10
C LYS A 278 8.24 9.01 36.75
N GLU A 279 8.31 7.69 36.67
CA GLU A 279 8.52 6.96 35.44
C GLU A 279 7.51 5.81 35.34
N ALA A 280 7.11 5.49 34.12
CA ALA A 280 6.28 4.34 33.80
C ALA A 280 6.73 3.67 32.50
N CYS A 281 6.47 2.37 32.40
CA CYS A 281 6.56 1.64 31.14
C CYS A 281 5.48 0.55 31.05
N ILE A 282 5.25 0.12 29.82
CA ILE A 282 4.35 -0.95 29.47
C ILE A 282 5.02 -1.86 28.43
N TYR A 283 4.86 -3.17 28.59
CA TYR A 283 5.34 -4.12 27.61
C TYR A 283 4.45 -5.36 27.49
N SER A 284 4.59 -6.06 26.37
CA SER A 284 3.96 -7.36 26.15
C SER A 284 4.89 -8.26 25.33
N PRO A 285 4.93 -9.58 25.63
CA PRO A 285 5.49 -10.55 24.71
C PRO A 285 4.67 -10.58 23.41
N LEU A 286 5.35 -10.82 22.29
CA LEU A 286 4.72 -11.03 20.98
C LEU A 286 4.51 -12.51 20.75
N ASN A 287 3.40 -12.89 20.11
CA ASN A 287 3.04 -14.28 19.85
C ASN A 287 4.08 -15.00 18.97
N GLY A 288 4.78 -14.26 18.11
CA GLY A 288 5.87 -14.76 17.24
C GLY A 288 7.17 -15.14 17.95
N ALA A 289 7.37 -14.68 19.19
CA ALA A 289 8.55 -14.88 20.03
C ALA A 289 9.18 -16.28 19.89
N LYS A 290 8.44 -17.33 20.22
CA LYS A 290 8.95 -18.71 20.30
C LYS A 290 9.46 -19.33 18.99
N LYS A 291 9.22 -18.68 17.83
CA LYS A 291 9.69 -19.13 16.51
C LYS A 291 10.75 -18.21 15.89
N SER A 292 11.01 -17.05 16.48
CA SER A 292 12.14 -16.20 16.07
C SER A 292 13.42 -16.68 16.75
N ASN A 293 14.57 -16.34 16.15
CA ASN A 293 15.85 -16.43 16.83
C ASN A 293 16.39 -15.00 16.90
N PRO A 294 16.46 -14.37 18.09
CA PRO A 294 16.27 -14.96 19.43
C PRO A 294 14.79 -15.30 19.78
N PRO A 295 14.58 -16.28 20.68
CA PRO A 295 13.29 -16.95 20.94
C PRO A 295 12.26 -16.15 21.73
N ASP A 296 12.51 -14.87 22.04
CA ASP A 296 11.53 -14.01 22.66
C ASP A 296 11.64 -12.59 22.13
N LYS A 297 10.55 -12.08 21.57
CA LYS A 297 10.43 -10.69 21.14
C LYS A 297 9.35 -10.02 21.96
N TRP A 298 9.71 -8.94 22.62
CA TRP A 298 8.77 -8.06 23.32
C TRP A 298 8.64 -6.76 22.56
N TYR A 299 7.50 -6.12 22.73
CA TYR A 299 7.35 -4.71 22.41
C TYR A 299 7.20 -3.94 23.71
N CYS A 300 8.01 -2.90 23.89
CA CYS A 300 8.05 -2.10 25.11
C CYS A 300 7.89 -0.62 24.74
N ALA A 301 7.22 0.14 25.60
CA ALA A 301 7.19 1.60 25.55
C ALA A 301 7.35 2.19 26.95
N ASP A 302 8.14 3.24 27.10
CA ASP A 302 8.39 3.93 28.37
C ASP A 302 8.06 5.43 28.31
N SER A 303 7.98 6.02 29.49
CA SER A 303 7.66 7.44 29.75
C SER A 303 8.72 8.43 29.22
N ILE A 304 9.97 7.98 29.07
CA ILE A 304 11.07 8.80 28.51
C ILE A 304 11.08 8.80 26.97
N GLY A 305 10.19 8.04 26.35
CA GLY A 305 9.87 8.11 24.94
C GLY A 305 10.52 7.04 24.06
N HIS A 306 11.14 6.04 24.67
CA HIS A 306 11.56 4.84 23.95
C HIS A 306 10.34 3.97 23.67
N SER A 307 10.26 3.45 22.45
CA SER A 307 9.28 2.42 22.10
C SER A 307 9.79 1.58 20.96
N GLY A 308 9.75 0.26 21.10
CA GLY A 308 10.28 -0.62 20.06
C GLY A 308 10.33 -2.08 20.45
N TYR A 309 10.94 -2.86 19.55
CA TYR A 309 11.20 -4.27 19.76
C TYR A 309 12.44 -4.45 20.62
N THR A 310 12.42 -5.48 21.47
CA THR A 310 13.59 -5.93 22.21
C THR A 310 13.60 -7.45 22.28
N SER A 311 14.80 -8.01 22.31
CA SER A 311 15.08 -9.42 22.62
C SER A 311 15.62 -9.61 24.04
N THR A 312 15.70 -8.54 24.82
CA THR A 312 15.95 -8.59 26.26
C THR A 312 14.62 -8.55 26.99
N SER A 313 14.39 -9.49 27.89
CA SER A 313 13.16 -9.54 28.66
C SER A 313 13.00 -8.28 29.52
N PRO A 314 11.90 -7.53 29.34
CA PRO A 314 11.67 -6.34 30.14
C PRO A 314 11.38 -6.62 31.63
N ASP A 315 11.09 -7.87 32.02
CA ASP A 315 10.95 -8.26 33.45
C ASP A 315 12.28 -8.54 34.16
N SER A 316 13.40 -8.51 33.43
CA SER A 316 14.71 -8.75 34.02
C SER A 316 15.04 -7.66 35.04
N VAL A 317 15.87 -7.98 36.04
CA VAL A 317 16.17 -7.20 37.27
C VAL A 317 16.50 -5.70 37.06
N LYS A 318 16.70 -5.23 35.82
CA LYS A 318 17.10 -3.88 35.45
C LYS A 318 16.04 -3.05 34.72
N TYR A 319 15.04 -3.66 34.09
CA TYR A 319 14.08 -2.96 33.22
C TYR A 319 12.67 -3.16 33.75
N CYS A 320 11.77 -2.21 33.49
CA CYS A 320 10.33 -2.35 33.70
C CYS A 320 9.86 -3.21 34.91
N ILE A 321 10.40 -2.93 36.10
CA ILE A 321 10.04 -3.53 37.39
C ILE A 321 9.37 -2.50 38.28
N GLU A 322 8.15 -2.84 38.72
CA GLU A 322 7.36 -2.04 39.66
C GLU A 322 8.18 -1.67 40.91
N GLY A 323 8.17 -0.38 41.25
CA GLY A 323 8.87 0.18 42.39
C GLY A 323 10.39 0.25 42.24
N LYS A 324 10.97 -0.10 41.09
CA LYS A 324 12.44 -0.07 40.88
C LYS A 324 12.89 0.63 39.61
N SER A 325 12.34 0.23 38.46
CA SER A 325 12.78 0.71 37.14
C SER A 325 11.58 0.73 36.21
N ALA A 326 11.35 1.83 35.51
CA ALA A 326 10.26 1.91 34.53
C ALA A 326 10.78 2.31 33.15
N VAL A 327 11.96 1.78 32.80
CA VAL A 327 12.65 2.04 31.54
C VAL A 327 12.70 0.77 30.70
N CYS A 328 12.47 0.91 29.40
CA CYS A 328 12.56 -0.21 28.46
C CYS A 328 14.01 -0.68 28.27
N PRO A 329 14.23 -1.97 27.95
CA PRO A 329 15.55 -2.45 27.54
C PRO A 329 16.04 -1.77 26.24
N PRO A 330 17.34 -1.90 25.91
CA PRO A 330 17.87 -1.48 24.61
C PRO A 330 17.04 -2.03 23.45
N LEU A 331 16.59 -1.13 22.58
CA LEU A 331 15.70 -1.47 21.48
C LEU A 331 16.49 -1.90 20.24
N GLU A 332 15.93 -2.83 19.47
CA GLU A 332 16.43 -3.20 18.15
C GLU A 332 16.17 -2.04 17.17
N MET A 333 17.23 -1.46 16.59
CA MET A 333 17.16 -0.40 15.55
C MET A 333 16.81 -0.96 14.18
#